data_AF-A0A6I1MWY8-F1
#
_entry.id   AF-A0A6I1MWY8-F1
#
_cell.length_a   1.000
_cell.length_b   1.000
_cell.length_c   1.000
_cell.angle_alpha   90.00
_cell.angle_beta   90.00
_cell.angle_gamma   90.00
#
_symmetry.space_group_name_H-M   'P 1'
#
loop_
_entity.id
_entity.type
_entity.pdbx_description
1 polymer ?
#
loop_
_entity_poly.entity_id
_entity_poly.type
_entity_poly.pdbx_seq_one_letter_code
_entity_poly.pdbx_strand_id
1 'polypeptide(L)'
;MNITLQNALKSSAFAIAIAFSGASYATPGQSPAPVVTYNQNPVDGGMVFDADAKFFKEPAAGNFHAQGVALYQMTSNDSYAQQFYAYCFAPTVDTLTNAIYTATFNVSVKDSVKALFEMAYANTLTSVGTGQSTDAQIAFQLALWELQDGNSDLFSGDQYYTRGNDANVEAAQLLIDNIQGYQLKNMYSYTKFTGFEGAEQSQTMLGVSAVSAVPEVQTWAMMGMGLALVGVMGRRRRKDDDLGDEKFS
;
A
#
# COMPACT_ATOMS: atom_id res chain seq x y z
N MET A 1 -23.88 -9.66 45.21
CA MET A 1 -23.22 -8.40 44.83
C MET A 1 -22.61 -8.61 43.46
N ASN A 2 -23.17 -7.94 42.43
CA ASN A 2 -22.61 -7.81 41.07
C ASN A 2 -21.17 -7.27 41.16
N ILE A 3 -20.23 -7.53 40.24
CA ILE A 3 -20.28 -7.22 38.81
C ILE A 3 -19.45 -8.23 38.00
N THR A 4 -20.05 -8.63 36.88
CA THR A 4 -19.50 -9.34 35.71
C THR A 4 -18.43 -8.53 34.97
N LEU A 5 -17.24 -9.12 34.76
CA LEU A 5 -16.32 -8.72 33.69
C LEU A 5 -16.55 -9.62 32.47
N GLN A 6 -17.69 -9.40 31.81
CA GLN A 6 -17.94 -9.91 30.47
C GLN A 6 -17.33 -8.94 29.45
N ASN A 7 -16.58 -9.49 28.49
CA ASN A 7 -16.52 -9.04 27.10
C ASN A 7 -16.35 -7.55 26.83
N ALA A 8 -15.11 -7.08 26.71
CA ALA A 8 -14.82 -5.84 25.99
C ALA A 8 -13.37 -5.83 25.46
N LEU A 9 -13.05 -6.72 24.52
CA LEU A 9 -11.93 -6.57 23.58
C LEU A 9 -12.27 -7.40 22.33
N LYS A 10 -13.45 -7.13 21.77
CA LYS A 10 -13.79 -7.49 20.40
C LYS A 10 -13.74 -6.20 19.59
N SER A 11 -13.07 -6.26 18.45
CA SER A 11 -13.22 -5.33 17.33
C SER A 11 -12.77 -3.88 17.58
N SER A 12 -11.52 -3.61 17.21
CA SER A 12 -11.21 -2.39 16.47
C SER A 12 -10.56 -2.80 15.16
N ALA A 13 -11.41 -3.13 14.18
CA ALA A 13 -11.05 -3.10 12.78
C ALA A 13 -10.67 -1.64 12.45
N PHE A 14 -9.38 -1.35 12.42
CA PHE A 14 -8.91 -0.07 11.91
C PHE A 14 -8.97 -0.13 10.39
N ALA A 15 -10.07 0.38 9.83
CA ALA A 15 -10.06 0.86 8.46
C ALA A 15 -9.25 2.16 8.45
N ILE A 16 -7.94 2.06 8.21
CA ILE A 16 -7.10 3.24 7.96
C ILE A 16 -7.39 3.68 6.53
N ALA A 17 -8.44 4.48 6.35
CA ALA A 17 -8.59 5.30 5.16
C ALA A 17 -7.62 6.47 5.28
N ILE A 18 -6.46 6.35 4.63
CA ILE A 18 -5.53 7.48 4.47
C ILE A 18 -6.20 8.46 3.50
N ALA A 19 -6.82 9.50 4.04
CA ALA A 19 -7.34 10.61 3.24
C ALA A 19 -6.16 11.47 2.78
N PHE A 20 -5.85 11.43 1.49
CA PHE A 20 -4.88 12.32 0.86
C PHE A 20 -5.52 13.70 0.72
N SER A 21 -5.10 14.67 1.54
CA SER A 21 -5.28 16.08 1.22
C SER A 21 -4.29 16.44 0.11
N GLY A 22 -4.80 16.62 -1.11
CA GLY A 22 -4.00 17.10 -2.23
C GLY A 22 -3.37 18.44 -1.89
N ALA A 23 -2.03 18.49 -1.84
CA ALA A 23 -1.32 19.74 -1.80
C ALA A 23 -1.54 20.47 -3.14
N SER A 24 -2.20 21.62 -3.09
CA SER A 24 -2.40 22.52 -4.21
C SER A 24 -1.03 23.04 -4.70
N TYR A 25 -0.71 22.84 -5.97
CA TYR A 25 0.54 23.33 -6.54
C TYR A 25 0.48 24.82 -6.87
N ALA A 26 1.45 25.54 -6.32
CA ALA A 26 2.14 26.75 -6.80
C ALA A 26 1.33 27.99 -7.26
N THR A 27 1.35 29.02 -6.42
CA THR A 27 1.25 30.43 -6.83
C THR A 27 2.61 30.87 -7.41
N PRO A 28 2.69 31.55 -8.58
CA PRO A 28 3.97 32.02 -9.12
C PRO A 28 4.57 33.10 -8.21
N GLY A 29 5.75 32.85 -7.62
CA GLY A 29 6.53 33.85 -6.87
C GLY A 29 6.96 33.48 -5.45
N GLN A 30 6.66 32.29 -4.94
CA GLN A 30 7.23 31.80 -3.68
C GLN A 30 8.38 30.83 -3.96
N SER A 31 9.45 30.91 -3.14
CA SER A 31 10.57 29.94 -3.09
C SER A 31 10.08 28.51 -3.30
N PRO A 32 10.88 27.63 -3.93
CA PRO A 32 10.48 26.24 -4.16
C PRO A 32 9.90 25.66 -2.87
N ALA A 33 8.73 25.06 -2.98
CA ALA A 33 8.07 24.42 -1.84
C ALA A 33 9.09 23.53 -1.12
N PRO A 34 9.13 23.54 0.23
CA PRO A 34 10.06 22.71 0.96
C PRO A 34 9.89 21.26 0.50
N VAL A 35 11.00 20.61 0.17
CA VAL A 35 11.00 19.19 -0.20
C VAL A 35 10.59 18.40 1.03
N VAL A 36 9.41 17.76 0.96
CA VAL A 36 8.94 16.91 2.04
C VAL A 36 9.89 15.72 2.17
N THR A 37 10.42 15.54 3.38
CA THR A 37 11.30 14.42 3.70
C THR A 37 10.59 13.37 4.52
N TYR A 38 11.08 12.14 4.47
CA TYR A 38 10.51 10.98 5.15
C TYR A 38 11.59 10.23 5.93
N ASN A 39 11.24 9.78 7.12
CA ASN A 39 12.03 8.82 7.87
C ASN A 39 11.48 7.42 7.63
N GLN A 40 12.38 6.44 7.52
CA GLN A 40 12.02 5.03 7.46
C GLN A 40 12.00 4.45 8.88
N ASN A 41 10.99 3.63 9.20
CA ASN A 41 10.99 2.80 10.39
C ASN A 41 10.64 1.37 9.98
N PRO A 42 11.47 0.35 10.28
CA PRO A 42 11.09 -1.03 10.07
C PRO A 42 9.93 -1.36 11.02
N VAL A 43 8.84 -1.89 10.47
CA VAL A 43 7.65 -2.21 11.25
C VAL A 43 7.52 -3.70 11.47
N ASP A 44 7.86 -4.48 10.45
CA ASP A 44 7.73 -5.92 10.45
C ASP A 44 8.71 -6.52 9.43
N GLY A 45 9.06 -7.79 9.58
CA GLY A 45 10.06 -8.41 8.72
C GLY A 45 10.64 -9.72 9.26
N GLY A 46 11.54 -10.31 8.50
CA GLY A 46 12.14 -11.60 8.83
C GLY A 46 13.47 -11.83 8.14
N MET A 47 13.98 -13.04 8.31
CA MET A 47 15.18 -13.52 7.63
C MET A 47 14.86 -14.81 6.91
N VAL A 48 15.41 -14.94 5.70
CA VAL A 48 15.40 -16.17 4.91
C VAL A 48 16.81 -16.76 4.98
N PHE A 49 16.93 -18.04 5.31
CA PHE A 49 18.21 -18.72 5.47
C PHE A 49 18.34 -19.84 4.45
N ASP A 50 19.39 -19.82 3.65
CA ASP A 50 19.61 -20.85 2.63
C ASP A 50 21.08 -20.96 2.27
N ALA A 51 21.76 -21.99 2.80
CA ALA A 51 23.20 -22.14 2.67
C ALA A 51 23.71 -22.29 1.21
N ASP A 52 22.84 -22.71 0.29
CA ASP A 52 23.20 -22.92 -1.11
C ASP A 52 22.64 -21.83 -2.03
N ALA A 53 21.91 -20.84 -1.49
CA ALA A 53 21.34 -19.73 -2.25
C ALA A 53 22.40 -18.72 -2.71
N LYS A 54 22.04 -18.02 -3.78
CA LYS A 54 22.75 -16.83 -4.27
C LYS A 54 21.80 -15.65 -4.22
N PHE A 55 22.22 -14.54 -3.65
CA PHE A 55 21.40 -13.33 -3.56
C PHE A 55 21.86 -12.28 -4.55
N PHE A 56 20.99 -11.31 -4.87
CA PHE A 56 21.37 -10.17 -5.72
C PHE A 56 22.58 -9.42 -5.17
N LYS A 57 22.73 -9.40 -3.84
CA LYS A 57 23.94 -8.95 -3.16
C LYS A 57 24.32 -9.97 -2.10
N GLU A 58 25.50 -10.55 -2.27
CA GLU A 58 26.03 -11.50 -1.30
C GLU A 58 26.31 -10.82 0.06
N PRO A 59 25.99 -11.49 1.17
CA PRO A 59 26.19 -10.94 2.50
C PRO A 59 27.70 -10.76 2.77
N ALA A 60 28.05 -9.71 3.51
CA ALA A 60 29.46 -9.38 3.79
C ALA A 60 30.20 -10.45 4.65
N ALA A 61 29.47 -11.39 5.27
CA ALA A 61 29.98 -12.33 6.26
C ALA A 61 30.06 -13.78 5.75
N GLY A 62 30.93 -14.05 4.76
CA GLY A 62 31.33 -15.42 4.37
C GLY A 62 30.17 -16.36 4.01
N ASN A 63 30.26 -17.64 4.39
CA ASN A 63 29.26 -18.70 4.10
C ASN A 63 27.91 -18.54 4.83
N PHE A 64 27.59 -17.36 5.37
CA PHE A 64 26.31 -17.11 6.04
C PHE A 64 25.31 -16.53 5.05
N HIS A 65 24.57 -17.42 4.40
CA HIS A 65 23.56 -17.07 3.42
C HIS A 65 22.22 -16.77 4.10
N ALA A 66 22.11 -15.54 4.60
CA ALA A 66 20.87 -15.01 5.15
C ALA A 66 20.46 -13.71 4.43
N GLN A 67 19.18 -13.60 4.07
CA GLN A 67 18.61 -12.41 3.48
C GLN A 67 17.59 -11.82 4.44
N GLY A 68 17.86 -10.60 4.91
CA GLY A 68 16.89 -9.81 5.67
C GLY A 68 15.85 -9.20 4.75
N VAL A 69 14.59 -9.23 5.17
CA VAL A 69 13.46 -8.59 4.50
C VAL A 69 12.64 -7.82 5.52
N ALA A 70 12.19 -6.64 5.16
CA ALA A 70 11.41 -5.80 6.07
C ALA A 70 10.39 -4.95 5.31
N LEU A 71 9.24 -4.77 5.95
CA LEU A 71 8.27 -3.74 5.60
C LEU A 71 8.60 -2.48 6.38
N TYR A 72 8.73 -1.37 5.66
CA TYR A 72 9.02 -0.07 6.25
C TYR A 72 7.79 0.81 6.28
N GLN A 73 7.65 1.59 7.34
CA GLN A 73 6.73 2.71 7.39
C GLN A 73 7.52 4.00 7.14
N MET A 74 7.22 4.64 6.02
CA MET A 74 7.73 5.94 5.63
C MET A 74 6.86 7.02 6.25
N THR A 75 7.39 7.75 7.22
CA THR A 75 6.67 8.83 7.92
C THR A 75 7.19 10.18 7.46
N SER A 76 6.30 11.06 7.00
CA SER A 76 6.68 12.42 6.63
C SER A 76 7.16 13.20 7.85
N ASN A 77 8.25 13.95 7.68
CA ASN A 77 8.78 14.87 8.68
C ASN A 77 7.93 16.14 8.84
N ASP A 78 7.09 16.45 7.85
CA ASP A 78 6.22 17.63 7.86
C ASP A 78 4.82 17.30 8.43
N SER A 79 4.38 16.05 8.33
CA SER A 79 3.07 15.63 8.84
C SER A 79 3.02 14.14 9.17
N TYR A 80 2.79 13.82 10.45
CA TYR A 80 2.57 12.45 10.91
C TYR A 80 1.32 11.79 10.30
N ALA A 81 0.41 12.56 9.71
CA ALA A 81 -0.75 12.02 9.00
C ALA A 81 -0.38 11.43 7.62
N GLN A 82 0.81 11.72 7.10
CA GLN A 82 1.32 11.16 5.84
C GLN A 82 2.30 10.02 6.14
N GLN A 83 1.74 8.81 6.18
CA GLN A 83 2.49 7.57 6.36
C GLN A 83 2.23 6.62 5.20
N PHE A 84 3.28 5.93 4.75
CA PHE A 84 3.18 4.92 3.70
C PHE A 84 3.88 3.64 4.16
N TYR A 85 3.26 2.50 3.91
CA TYR A 85 3.99 1.24 3.96
C TYR A 85 4.72 1.05 2.63
N ALA A 86 6.01 0.71 2.71
CA ALA A 86 6.89 0.57 1.57
C ALA A 86 7.78 -0.67 1.72
N TYR A 87 8.06 -1.29 0.58
CA TYR A 87 9.00 -2.40 0.45
C TYR A 87 10.28 -1.95 -0.23
N CYS A 88 11.36 -2.67 0.05
CA CYS A 88 12.64 -2.46 -0.61
C CYS A 88 12.52 -2.79 -2.09
N PHE A 89 12.98 -1.89 -2.96
CA PHE A 89 12.83 -2.05 -4.42
C PHE A 89 14.15 -2.27 -5.16
N ALA A 90 15.28 -1.97 -4.52
CA ALA A 90 16.62 -2.12 -5.12
C ALA A 90 17.44 -3.18 -4.36
N PRO A 91 17.29 -4.48 -4.66
CA PRO A 91 17.88 -5.57 -3.85
C PRO A 91 19.42 -5.54 -3.77
N THR A 92 20.08 -4.85 -4.68
CA THR A 92 21.55 -4.72 -4.74
C THR A 92 22.12 -3.60 -3.87
N VAL A 93 21.26 -2.80 -3.21
CA VAL A 93 21.66 -1.65 -2.39
C VAL A 93 21.24 -1.89 -0.95
N ASP A 94 22.11 -1.58 0.02
CA ASP A 94 21.77 -1.75 1.44
C ASP A 94 20.89 -0.61 1.93
N THR A 95 20.01 -0.91 2.88
CA THR A 95 19.35 0.11 3.69
C THR A 95 20.33 0.74 4.66
N LEU A 96 20.42 2.07 4.62
CA LEU A 96 21.18 2.84 5.60
C LEU A 96 20.25 3.32 6.71
N THR A 97 20.63 3.10 7.97
CA THR A 97 19.76 3.33 9.14
C THR A 97 19.30 4.78 9.27
N ASN A 98 20.18 5.76 9.00
CA ASN A 98 19.86 7.18 9.20
C ASN A 98 19.55 7.91 7.87
N ALA A 99 19.22 7.17 6.82
CA ALA A 99 18.89 7.78 5.54
C ALA A 99 17.63 8.65 5.62
N ILE A 100 17.72 9.84 5.05
CA ILE A 100 16.59 10.74 4.86
C ILE A 100 16.04 10.54 3.46
N TYR A 101 14.74 10.25 3.36
CA TYR A 101 14.10 9.93 2.10
C TYR A 101 13.33 11.11 1.52
N THR A 102 13.29 11.15 0.19
CA THR A 102 12.39 12.03 -0.58
C THR A 102 11.46 11.18 -1.43
N ALA A 103 10.23 11.65 -1.61
CA ALA A 103 9.20 10.91 -2.34
C ALA A 103 9.05 11.43 -3.77
N THR A 104 9.02 10.51 -4.74
CA THR A 104 8.56 10.75 -6.11
C THR A 104 7.23 10.02 -6.30
N PHE A 105 6.15 10.76 -6.50
CA PHE A 105 4.80 10.22 -6.65
C PHE A 105 4.48 9.84 -8.09
N ASN A 106 3.53 8.92 -8.27
CA ASN A 106 3.04 8.45 -9.57
C ASN A 106 4.14 7.88 -10.48
N VAL A 107 5.07 7.11 -9.90
CA VAL A 107 6.12 6.47 -10.69
C VAL A 107 5.55 5.32 -11.51
N SER A 108 6.11 5.11 -12.70
CA SER A 108 5.80 3.93 -13.51
C SER A 108 6.63 2.75 -13.04
N VAL A 109 5.98 1.61 -12.80
CA VAL A 109 6.62 0.33 -12.48
C VAL A 109 6.22 -0.72 -13.54
N LYS A 110 6.96 -1.84 -13.60
CA LYS A 110 6.67 -2.95 -14.51
C LYS A 110 5.26 -3.51 -14.28
N ASP A 111 4.62 -4.01 -15.32
CA ASP A 111 3.26 -4.56 -15.22
C ASP A 111 3.20 -5.82 -14.34
N SER A 112 4.25 -6.63 -14.30
CA SER A 112 4.39 -7.75 -13.36
C SER A 112 4.39 -7.30 -11.90
N VAL A 113 5.12 -6.22 -11.60
CA VAL A 113 5.13 -5.60 -10.26
C VAL A 113 3.73 -5.07 -9.93
N LYS A 114 3.04 -4.41 -10.87
CA LYS A 114 1.66 -3.95 -10.64
C LYS A 114 0.73 -5.11 -10.30
N ALA A 115 0.82 -6.21 -11.04
CA ALA A 115 0.00 -7.39 -10.80
C ALA A 115 0.26 -7.99 -9.41
N LEU A 116 1.53 -8.05 -8.98
CA LEU A 116 1.89 -8.50 -7.64
C LEU A 116 1.26 -7.61 -6.56
N PHE A 117 1.37 -6.29 -6.68
CA PHE A 117 0.74 -5.35 -5.74
C PHE A 117 -0.78 -5.51 -5.71
N GLU A 118 -1.43 -5.60 -6.86
CA GLU A 118 -2.89 -5.75 -6.97
C GLU A 118 -3.43 -7.06 -6.40
N MET A 119 -2.62 -8.13 -6.41
CA MET A 119 -3.04 -9.44 -5.96
C MET A 119 -2.71 -9.71 -4.49
N ALA A 120 -1.54 -9.28 -4.03
CA ALA A 120 -0.96 -9.76 -2.77
C ALA A 120 -0.72 -8.67 -1.72
N TYR A 121 -0.56 -7.40 -2.11
CA TYR A 121 -0.12 -6.35 -1.19
C TYR A 121 -1.04 -6.19 0.03
N ALA A 122 -2.36 -6.23 -0.15
CA ALA A 122 -3.31 -6.08 0.95
C ALA A 122 -3.14 -7.15 2.03
N ASN A 123 -2.81 -8.39 1.65
CA ASN A 123 -2.57 -9.49 2.57
C ASN A 123 -1.28 -9.31 3.38
N THR A 124 -0.32 -8.54 2.86
CA THR A 124 0.92 -8.27 3.60
C THR A 124 0.72 -7.31 4.77
N LEU A 125 -0.37 -6.54 4.75
CA LEU A 125 -0.68 -5.53 5.77
C LEU A 125 -1.58 -6.06 6.89
N THR A 126 -2.23 -7.22 6.72
CA THR A 126 -3.21 -7.74 7.70
C THR A 126 -2.60 -8.07 9.05
N SER A 127 -1.30 -8.38 9.05
CA SER A 127 -0.53 -8.83 10.20
C SER A 127 0.22 -7.69 10.92
N VAL A 128 0.34 -6.53 10.30
CA VAL A 128 1.19 -5.43 10.80
C VAL A 128 0.73 -4.97 12.17
N GLY A 129 1.65 -4.99 13.15
CA GLY A 129 1.37 -4.60 14.55
C GLY A 129 0.60 -5.63 15.37
N THR A 130 0.31 -6.82 14.82
CA THR A 130 -0.42 -7.90 15.52
C THR A 130 0.51 -8.97 16.12
N GLY A 131 1.80 -8.97 15.74
CA GLY A 131 2.79 -9.94 16.22
C GLY A 131 2.60 -11.37 15.67
N GLN A 132 1.90 -11.53 14.53
CA GLN A 132 1.62 -12.82 13.88
C GLN A 132 2.00 -12.79 12.40
N SER A 133 2.63 -13.88 11.92
CA SER A 133 3.14 -14.20 10.58
C SER A 133 3.59 -13.04 9.68
N THR A 134 4.92 -12.96 9.57
CA THR A 134 5.77 -12.23 8.62
C THR A 134 5.85 -12.89 7.25
N ASP A 135 5.32 -14.11 7.09
CA ASP A 135 5.55 -14.98 5.94
C ASP A 135 5.04 -14.36 4.63
N ALA A 136 3.86 -13.74 4.67
CA ALA A 136 3.30 -13.05 3.51
C ALA A 136 4.14 -11.83 3.07
N GLN A 137 4.75 -11.12 4.03
CA GLN A 137 5.62 -9.97 3.74
C GLN A 137 6.97 -10.44 3.19
N ILE A 138 7.53 -11.52 3.75
CA ILE A 138 8.76 -12.15 3.27
C ILE A 138 8.54 -12.61 1.82
N ALA A 139 7.49 -13.40 1.59
CA ALA A 139 7.17 -13.92 0.27
C ALA A 139 6.94 -12.80 -0.76
N PHE A 140 6.22 -11.74 -0.35
CA PHE A 140 5.99 -10.57 -1.20
C PHE A 140 7.29 -9.83 -1.53
N GLN A 141 8.17 -9.61 -0.56
CA GLN A 141 9.44 -8.91 -0.76
C GLN A 141 10.38 -9.68 -1.69
N LEU A 142 10.45 -11.01 -1.54
CA LEU A 142 11.23 -11.87 -2.44
C LEU A 142 10.67 -11.84 -3.86
N ALA A 143 9.36 -12.01 -4.01
CA ALA A 143 8.70 -11.94 -5.31
C ALA A 143 8.90 -10.57 -5.97
N LEU A 144 8.86 -9.48 -5.19
CA LEU A 144 9.08 -8.13 -5.69
C LEU A 144 10.49 -7.96 -6.27
N TRP A 145 11.52 -8.44 -5.57
CA TRP A 145 12.90 -8.37 -6.06
C TRP A 145 13.12 -9.21 -7.31
N GLU A 146 12.57 -10.43 -7.33
CA GLU A 146 12.67 -11.33 -8.47
C GLU A 146 11.99 -10.75 -9.72
N LEU A 147 10.81 -10.15 -9.59
CA LEU A 147 10.13 -9.50 -10.71
C LEU A 147 10.81 -8.21 -11.16
N GLN A 148 11.52 -7.55 -10.24
CA GLN A 148 12.18 -6.28 -10.50
C GLN A 148 13.50 -6.49 -11.23
N ASP A 149 14.38 -7.37 -10.75
CA ASP A 149 15.75 -7.51 -11.29
C ASP A 149 16.12 -8.96 -11.70
N GLY A 150 15.22 -9.93 -11.56
CA GLY A 150 15.46 -11.34 -11.88
C GLY A 150 14.82 -11.85 -13.18
N ASN A 151 14.65 -13.16 -13.27
CA ASN A 151 14.08 -13.91 -14.40
C ASN A 151 12.66 -14.44 -14.14
N SER A 152 12.03 -14.08 -13.01
CA SER A 152 10.73 -14.60 -12.55
C SER A 152 10.78 -16.07 -12.11
N ASP A 153 11.93 -16.57 -11.70
CA ASP A 153 12.13 -17.92 -11.16
C ASP A 153 13.10 -17.88 -9.98
N LEU A 154 12.58 -17.95 -8.75
CA LEU A 154 13.37 -17.93 -7.52
C LEU A 154 14.29 -19.14 -7.36
N PHE A 155 14.22 -20.15 -8.24
CA PHE A 155 15.06 -21.34 -8.16
C PHE A 155 16.17 -21.36 -9.22
N SER A 156 16.31 -20.30 -10.03
CA SER A 156 17.38 -20.19 -11.03
C SER A 156 17.75 -18.75 -11.35
N GLY A 157 18.91 -18.54 -12.00
CA GLY A 157 19.30 -17.21 -12.50
C GLY A 157 20.27 -16.48 -11.58
N ASP A 158 20.12 -15.15 -11.52
CA ASP A 158 21.09 -14.28 -10.86
C ASP A 158 20.95 -14.29 -9.34
N GLN A 159 19.71 -14.33 -8.85
CA GLN A 159 19.34 -14.75 -7.50
C GLN A 159 18.66 -16.11 -7.60
N TYR A 160 18.99 -17.04 -6.70
CA TYR A 160 18.27 -18.31 -6.61
C TYR A 160 18.32 -18.86 -5.18
N TYR A 161 17.33 -19.69 -4.89
CA TYR A 161 17.13 -20.39 -3.63
C TYR A 161 17.02 -21.90 -3.86
N THR A 162 17.30 -22.67 -2.82
CA THR A 162 17.16 -24.12 -2.80
C THR A 162 15.70 -24.49 -2.63
N ARG A 163 15.15 -25.26 -3.57
CA ARG A 163 13.76 -25.73 -3.51
C ARG A 163 13.50 -26.55 -2.24
N GLY A 164 12.40 -26.28 -1.56
CA GLY A 164 11.99 -26.95 -0.32
C GLY A 164 12.77 -26.54 0.93
N ASN A 165 13.72 -25.61 0.83
CA ASN A 165 14.50 -25.15 1.97
C ASN A 165 13.73 -24.16 2.87
N ASP A 166 12.92 -23.27 2.28
CA ASP A 166 12.11 -22.29 3.02
C ASP A 166 10.70 -22.17 2.42
N ALA A 167 9.67 -22.25 3.27
CA ALA A 167 8.28 -22.16 2.85
C ALA A 167 7.91 -20.77 2.29
N ASN A 168 8.61 -19.71 2.71
CA ASN A 168 8.41 -18.36 2.22
C ASN A 168 8.92 -18.18 0.79
N VAL A 169 9.99 -18.87 0.42
CA VAL A 169 10.53 -18.90 -0.95
C VAL A 169 9.52 -19.60 -1.87
N GLU A 170 8.97 -20.74 -1.44
CA GLU A 170 7.92 -21.44 -2.21
C GLU A 170 6.67 -20.58 -2.36
N ALA A 171 6.25 -19.89 -1.29
CA ALA A 171 5.13 -18.96 -1.34
C ALA A 171 5.40 -17.77 -2.28
N ALA A 172 6.64 -17.26 -2.30
CA ALA A 172 7.05 -16.20 -3.21
C ALA A 172 6.99 -16.65 -4.68
N GLN A 173 7.47 -17.85 -4.99
CA GLN A 173 7.34 -18.38 -6.36
C GLN A 173 5.88 -18.55 -6.75
N LEU A 174 5.04 -19.04 -5.83
CA LEU A 174 3.60 -19.16 -6.07
C LEU A 174 2.95 -17.80 -6.39
N LEU A 175 3.39 -16.70 -5.75
CA LEU A 175 2.93 -15.35 -6.09
C LEU A 175 3.34 -14.95 -7.51
N ILE A 176 4.58 -15.24 -7.92
CA ILE A 176 5.09 -14.98 -9.28
C ILE A 176 4.32 -15.79 -10.32
N ASP A 177 3.99 -17.05 -10.02
CA ASP A 177 3.23 -17.91 -10.92
C ASP A 177 1.78 -17.42 -11.05
N ASN A 178 1.17 -16.99 -9.94
CA ASN A 178 -0.23 -16.54 -9.93
C ASN A 178 -0.46 -15.24 -10.70
N ILE A 179 0.55 -14.37 -10.84
CA ILE A 179 0.41 -13.14 -11.65
C ILE A 179 0.44 -13.41 -13.15
N GLN A 180 0.83 -14.60 -13.60
CA GLN A 180 0.85 -14.95 -15.02
C GLN A 180 -0.57 -14.91 -15.60
N GLY A 181 -0.79 -14.01 -16.57
CA GLY A 181 -2.10 -13.81 -17.19
C GLY A 181 -3.06 -12.92 -16.40
N TYR A 182 -2.61 -12.32 -15.29
CA TYR A 182 -3.40 -11.34 -14.54
C TYR A 182 -3.71 -10.10 -15.39
N GLN A 183 -4.96 -9.66 -15.37
CA GLN A 183 -5.41 -8.44 -16.05
C GLN A 183 -5.34 -7.26 -15.08
N LEU A 184 -4.45 -6.32 -15.36
CA LEU A 184 -4.23 -5.13 -14.52
C LEU A 184 -5.48 -4.27 -14.41
N LYS A 185 -5.82 -3.88 -13.18
CA LYS A 185 -6.93 -2.99 -12.85
C LYS A 185 -6.48 -1.56 -12.54
N ASN A 186 -5.17 -1.34 -12.42
CA ASN A 186 -4.54 -0.07 -12.05
C ASN A 186 -5.09 0.50 -10.72
N MET A 187 -5.21 -0.36 -9.70
CA MET A 187 -5.80 0.00 -8.41
C MET A 187 -4.87 0.82 -7.51
N TYR A 188 -3.59 0.92 -7.85
CA TYR A 188 -2.58 1.56 -7.02
C TYR A 188 -1.81 2.64 -7.79
N SER A 189 -1.53 3.75 -7.10
CA SER A 189 -0.48 4.70 -7.48
C SER A 189 0.77 4.38 -6.67
N TYR A 190 1.92 4.52 -7.33
CA TYR A 190 3.21 4.12 -6.79
C TYR A 190 4.01 5.35 -6.38
N THR A 191 4.62 5.27 -5.20
CA THR A 191 5.51 6.30 -4.66
C THR A 191 6.89 5.68 -4.46
N LYS A 192 7.88 6.24 -5.15
CA LYS A 192 9.28 5.84 -4.97
C LYS A 192 9.94 6.74 -3.94
N PHE A 193 10.52 6.15 -2.92
CA PHE A 193 11.32 6.86 -1.93
C PHE A 193 12.79 6.64 -2.19
N THR A 194 13.54 7.73 -2.36
CA THR A 194 15.00 7.69 -2.55
C THR A 194 15.66 8.30 -1.33
N GLY A 195 16.55 7.55 -0.69
CA GLY A 195 17.17 7.92 0.58
C GLY A 195 18.67 8.14 0.46
N PHE A 196 19.18 9.07 1.27
CA PHE A 196 20.61 9.34 1.38
C PHE A 196 21.03 9.53 2.84
N GLU A 197 22.20 9.01 3.20
CA GLU A 197 22.91 9.35 4.44
C GLU A 197 24.22 10.08 4.05
N GLY A 198 24.21 11.41 4.16
CA GLY A 198 25.29 12.23 3.62
C GLY A 198 25.38 12.11 2.08
N ALA A 199 26.47 11.52 1.58
CA ALA A 199 26.69 11.27 0.15
C ALA A 199 26.38 9.82 -0.27
N GLU A 200 26.10 8.93 0.68
CA GLU A 200 25.83 7.52 0.40
C GLU A 200 24.34 7.31 0.12
N GLN A 201 24.04 6.54 -0.94
CA GLN A 201 22.69 6.22 -1.33
C GLN A 201 22.18 5.01 -0.55
N SER A 202 21.01 5.16 0.08
CA SER A 202 20.27 4.06 0.70
C SER A 202 19.39 3.34 -0.31
N GLN A 203 19.02 2.11 0.02
CA GLN A 203 18.07 1.32 -0.76
C GLN A 203 16.81 2.11 -1.11
N THR A 204 16.41 2.06 -2.38
CA THR A 204 15.17 2.70 -2.83
C THR A 204 13.98 1.91 -2.34
N MET A 205 12.94 2.59 -1.83
CA MET A 205 11.70 1.97 -1.37
C MET A 205 10.54 2.26 -2.32
N LEU A 206 9.61 1.33 -2.42
CA LEU A 206 8.38 1.47 -3.19
C LEU A 206 7.18 1.32 -2.27
N GLY A 207 6.43 2.40 -2.09
CA GLY A 207 5.13 2.40 -1.42
C GLY A 207 4.00 2.52 -2.44
N VAL A 208 2.80 2.14 -2.01
CA VAL A 208 1.59 2.31 -2.81
C VAL A 208 0.50 3.05 -2.05
N SER A 209 -0.35 3.71 -2.81
CA SER A 209 -1.60 4.29 -2.34
C SER A 209 -2.72 3.77 -3.21
N ALA A 210 -3.80 3.30 -2.60
CA ALA A 210 -4.98 2.92 -3.35
C ALA A 210 -5.42 4.13 -4.17
N VAL A 211 -5.54 3.96 -5.48
CA VAL A 211 -6.27 4.90 -6.32
C VAL A 211 -7.70 4.73 -5.88
N SER A 212 -8.18 5.65 -5.03
CA SER A 212 -9.60 5.72 -4.73
C SER A 212 -10.29 6.05 -6.06
N ALA A 213 -10.79 5.02 -6.74
CA ALA A 213 -11.90 5.20 -7.64
C ALA A 213 -13.00 5.79 -6.75
N VAL A 214 -13.19 7.10 -6.83
CA VAL A 214 -14.32 7.79 -6.20
C VAL A 214 -15.55 6.93 -6.50
N PRO A 215 -16.23 6.34 -5.50
CA PRO A 215 -17.50 5.69 -5.75
C PRO A 215 -18.50 6.80 -6.05
N GLU A 216 -18.54 7.27 -7.30
CA GLU A 216 -19.53 8.26 -7.72
C GLU A 216 -20.95 7.74 -7.53
N VAL A 217 -21.15 6.44 -7.31
CA VAL A 217 -22.47 5.85 -7.03
C VAL A 217 -23.14 6.50 -5.81
N GLN A 218 -22.37 6.95 -4.80
CA GLN A 218 -22.96 7.66 -3.65
C GLN A 218 -23.34 9.12 -3.98
N THR A 219 -22.65 9.77 -4.92
CA THR A 219 -23.01 11.11 -5.41
C THR A 219 -24.29 11.06 -6.24
N TRP A 220 -24.41 10.09 -7.15
CA TRP A 220 -25.63 9.85 -7.91
C TRP A 220 -26.80 9.44 -7.01
N ALA A 221 -26.55 8.64 -5.96
CA ALA A 221 -27.56 8.27 -4.99
C ALA A 221 -28.03 9.45 -4.13
N MET A 222 -27.12 10.32 -3.67
CA MET A 222 -27.47 11.53 -2.90
C MET A 222 -28.19 12.58 -3.76
N MET A 223 -27.78 12.75 -5.03
CA MET A 223 -28.46 13.64 -5.97
C MET A 223 -29.84 13.10 -6.37
N GLY A 224 -29.96 11.80 -6.61
CA GLY A 224 -31.23 11.12 -6.91
C GLY A 224 -32.20 11.15 -5.74
N MET A 225 -31.71 10.95 -4.50
CA MET A 225 -32.51 11.03 -3.29
C MET A 225 -32.96 12.48 -3.01
N GLY A 226 -32.11 13.47 -3.31
CA GLY A 226 -32.46 14.90 -3.25
C GLY A 226 -33.57 15.30 -4.22
N LEU A 227 -33.52 14.84 -5.47
CA LEU A 227 -34.57 15.09 -6.47
C LEU A 227 -35.87 14.32 -6.16
N ALA A 228 -35.79 13.11 -5.61
CA ALA A 228 -36.96 12.36 -5.17
C ALA A 228 -37.72 13.06 -4.03
N LEU A 229 -37.00 13.64 -3.06
CA LEU A 229 -37.60 14.41 -1.97
C LEU A 229 -38.29 15.70 -2.46
N VAL A 230 -37.68 16.42 -3.41
CA VAL A 230 -38.29 17.62 -4.02
C VAL A 230 -39.53 17.27 -4.85
N GLY A 231 -39.49 16.16 -5.59
CA GLY A 231 -40.66 15.66 -6.35
C GLY A 231 -41.84 15.27 -5.45
N VAL A 232 -41.58 14.67 -4.29
CA VAL A 232 -42.60 14.29 -3.31
C VAL A 232 -43.18 15.52 -2.59
N MET A 233 -42.37 16.54 -2.29
CA MET A 233 -42.86 17.81 -1.72
C MET A 233 -43.66 18.65 -2.73
N GLY A 234 -43.27 18.65 -4.00
CA GLY A 234 -44.01 19.33 -5.07
C GLY A 234 -45.41 18.75 -5.33
N ARG A 235 -45.60 17.44 -5.13
CA ARG A 235 -46.90 16.78 -5.29
C ARG A 235 -47.93 17.17 -4.22
N ARG A 236 -47.49 17.58 -3.02
CA ARG A 236 -48.42 17.96 -1.93
C ARG A 236 -48.99 19.37 -2.09
N ARG A 237 -48.33 20.25 -2.84
CA ARG A 237 -48.85 21.61 -3.10
C ARG A 237 -49.84 21.71 -4.26
N ARG A 238 -50.01 20.65 -5.06
CA ARG A 238 -51.01 20.62 -6.16
C ARG A 238 -52.34 20.00 -5.76
N LYS A 239 -52.56 19.70 -4.47
CA LYS A 239 -53.81 19.10 -3.96
C LYS A 239 -54.70 20.07 -3.19
N ASP A 240 -54.26 21.31 -2.97
CA ASP A 240 -55.03 22.33 -2.26
C ASP A 240 -55.63 23.43 -3.17
N ASP A 241 -55.41 23.36 -4.50
CA ASP A 241 -55.96 24.32 -5.46
C ASP A 241 -57.17 23.80 -6.26
N ASP A 242 -57.87 22.76 -5.78
CA ASP A 242 -59.07 22.25 -6.45
C ASP A 242 -60.23 21.96 -5.48
N LEU A 243 -60.63 22.99 -4.74
CA LEU A 243 -61.95 23.06 -4.09
C LEU A 243 -62.67 24.34 -4.52
N GLY A 244 -63.22 24.27 -5.73
CA GLY A 244 -64.66 24.43 -5.92
C GLY A 244 -65.27 25.77 -5.49
N ASP A 245 -65.13 26.74 -6.38
CA ASP A 245 -65.97 27.92 -6.48
C ASP A 245 -67.34 27.52 -7.09
N GLU A 246 -68.35 27.16 -6.29
CA GLU A 246 -69.73 26.98 -6.79
C GLU A 246 -70.80 27.59 -5.85
N LYS A 247 -71.03 28.89 -6.07
CA LYS A 247 -72.31 29.61 -6.27
C LYS A 247 -73.65 29.03 -5.74
N PHE A 248 -74.33 29.91 -4.99
CA PHE A 248 -75.77 30.29 -5.06
C PHE A 248 -76.86 29.20 -5.19
N SER A 249 -77.65 29.00 -4.13
CA SER A 249 -79.10 29.28 -4.10
C SER A 249 -79.64 29.23 -2.66
#